data_AF-A0A7Y3AWI8-F1
#
_entry.id   AF-A0A7Y3AWI8-F1
#
_cell.length_a   1.000
_cell.length_b   1.000
_cell.length_c   1.000
_cell.angle_alpha   90.00
_cell.angle_beta   90.00
_cell.angle_gamma   90.00
#
_symmetry.space_group_name_H-M   'P 1'
#
loop_
_entity.id
_entity.type
_entity.pdbx_description
1 polymer ?
#
loop_
_entity_poly.entity_id
_entity_poly.type
_entity_poly.pdbx_seq_one_letter_code
_entity_poly.pdbx_strand_id
1 'polypeptide(L)'
;MKKLILPALLLGLLVACNTTTDGFKLEGSLSGEVENGTQVFLKKTDEANQLIEVDTTTLENGKFTFTGSSEMPELHYLLISRVRGNIPVVIENGNIEVNAQKDSLAFAKIKGTLQNDLFADFLEESRGLANRAKSMSDEMRNASAVQDTAVMNSLRDEYFELQEEAKTFEFTFVKENPE
;
A
#
# COMPACT_ATOMS: atom_id res chain seq x y z
N MET A 1 -11.25 -55.08 -14.88
CA MET A 1 -12.04 -54.60 -13.72
C MET A 1 -11.24 -54.97 -12.47
N LYS A 2 -10.72 -54.11 -11.59
CA LYS A 2 -11.08 -52.77 -11.15
C LYS A 2 -9.80 -51.94 -10.93
N LYS A 3 -9.94 -50.63 -11.10
CA LYS A 3 -8.92 -49.58 -10.94
C LYS A 3 -8.65 -49.36 -9.45
N LEU A 4 -7.39 -49.16 -9.07
CA LEU A 4 -7.01 -48.48 -7.83
C LEU A 4 -5.81 -47.58 -8.14
N ILE A 5 -6.11 -46.38 -8.65
CA ILE A 5 -5.14 -45.29 -8.78
C ILE A 5 -5.17 -44.56 -7.45
N LEU A 6 -4.07 -44.65 -6.71
CA LEU A 6 -3.82 -43.91 -5.47
C LEU A 6 -3.41 -42.48 -5.85
N PRO A 7 -4.10 -41.42 -5.41
CA PRO A 7 -3.60 -40.07 -5.62
C PRO A 7 -2.56 -39.77 -4.54
N ALA A 8 -1.29 -39.67 -4.95
CA ALA A 8 -0.24 -39.09 -4.12
C ALA A 8 -0.51 -37.59 -4.00
N LEU A 9 -1.06 -37.18 -2.85
CA LEU A 9 -1.20 -35.77 -2.49
C LEU A 9 0.20 -35.25 -2.13
N LEU A 10 0.89 -34.69 -3.12
CA LEU A 10 2.12 -33.94 -2.91
C LEU A 10 1.73 -32.65 -2.17
N LEU A 11 1.81 -32.66 -0.84
CA LEU A 11 1.87 -31.42 -0.07
C LEU A 11 3.20 -30.76 -0.40
N GLY A 12 3.18 -29.84 -1.38
CA GLY A 12 4.25 -28.88 -1.57
C GLY A 12 4.29 -27.98 -0.36
N LEU A 13 5.21 -28.25 0.56
CA LEU A 13 5.65 -27.27 1.55
C LEU A 13 6.24 -26.08 0.77
N LEU A 14 5.46 -25.02 0.62
CA LEU A 14 5.98 -23.69 0.31
C LEU A 14 6.77 -23.24 1.53
N VAL A 15 8.01 -23.71 1.63
CA VAL A 15 8.99 -23.12 2.54
C VAL A 15 9.31 -21.76 1.95
N ALA A 16 8.60 -20.73 2.42
CA ALA A 16 9.05 -19.35 2.29
C ALA A 16 10.34 -19.22 3.09
N CYS A 17 11.45 -19.53 2.42
CA CYS A 17 12.78 -19.40 3.00
C CYS A 17 13.09 -17.91 3.06
N ASN A 18 12.82 -17.28 4.21
CA ASN A 18 13.38 -15.97 4.54
C ASN A 18 14.87 -16.13 4.77
N THR A 19 15.64 -16.22 3.68
CA THR A 19 17.05 -15.86 3.73
C THR A 19 17.08 -14.37 4.01
N THR A 20 17.49 -13.98 5.21
CA THR A 20 17.90 -12.61 5.50
C THR A 20 18.95 -12.24 4.46
N THR A 21 18.55 -11.52 3.41
CA THR A 21 19.47 -10.91 2.48
C THR A 21 20.27 -9.89 3.25
N ASP A 22 21.59 -9.87 3.07
CA ASP A 22 22.44 -8.76 3.51
C ASP A 22 22.03 -7.53 2.70
N GLY A 23 20.97 -6.87 3.15
CA GLY A 23 20.38 -5.71 2.50
C GLY A 23 19.00 -5.91 1.89
N PHE A 24 18.56 -4.86 1.18
CA PHE A 24 17.27 -4.79 0.50
C PHE A 24 17.46 -4.70 -1.02
N LYS A 25 16.46 -5.22 -1.73
CA LYS A 25 16.27 -5.01 -3.16
C LYS A 25 14.83 -4.55 -3.39
N LEU A 26 14.66 -3.30 -3.78
CA LEU A 26 13.36 -2.73 -4.14
C LEU A 26 13.22 -2.74 -5.66
N GLU A 27 12.25 -3.51 -6.17
CA GLU A 27 11.91 -3.60 -7.58
C GLU A 27 10.58 -2.91 -7.84
N GLY A 28 10.63 -1.85 -8.63
CA GLY A 28 9.46 -1.06 -8.99
C GLY A 28 9.02 -1.27 -10.43
N SER A 29 7.72 -1.34 -10.65
CA SER A 29 7.08 -1.24 -11.96
C SER A 29 6.12 -0.06 -12.01
N LEU A 30 6.18 0.70 -13.10
CA LEU A 30 5.32 1.85 -13.34
C LEU A 30 4.60 1.67 -14.66
N SER A 31 3.28 1.56 -14.58
CA SER A 31 2.39 1.52 -15.74
C SER A 31 1.90 2.91 -16.12
N GLY A 32 1.68 3.10 -17.42
CA GLY A 32 1.34 4.40 -18.03
C GLY A 32 2.49 4.89 -18.92
N GLU A 33 2.18 5.84 -19.79
CA GLU A 33 3.17 6.43 -20.69
C GLU A 33 4.16 7.31 -19.91
N VAL A 34 5.35 6.77 -19.63
CA VAL A 34 6.47 7.45 -18.99
C VAL A 34 7.74 7.13 -19.77
N GLU A 35 8.55 8.14 -20.07
CA GLU A 35 9.75 8.01 -20.90
C GLU A 35 10.86 7.23 -20.17
N ASN A 36 11.60 6.40 -20.90
CA ASN A 36 12.85 5.81 -20.40
C ASN A 36 13.85 6.92 -20.02
N GLY A 37 14.66 6.66 -19.00
CA GLY A 37 15.55 7.66 -18.41
C GLY A 37 14.86 8.64 -17.47
N THR A 38 13.54 8.53 -17.24
CA THR A 38 12.86 9.32 -16.20
C THR A 38 13.45 8.99 -14.83
N GLN A 39 13.88 10.00 -14.09
CA GLN A 39 14.46 9.80 -12.77
C GLN A 39 13.41 9.35 -11.75
N VAL A 40 13.78 8.38 -10.91
CA VAL A 40 13.04 7.94 -9.73
C VAL A 40 13.93 8.21 -8.52
N PHE A 41 13.40 8.97 -7.57
CA PHE A 41 14.10 9.38 -6.36
C PHE A 41 13.57 8.58 -5.18
N LEU A 42 14.48 8.03 -4.39
CA LEU A 42 14.19 7.51 -3.06
C LEU A 42 14.47 8.63 -2.06
N LYS A 43 13.46 9.04 -1.30
CA LYS A 43 13.55 10.14 -0.32
C LYS A 43 13.10 9.70 1.06
N LYS A 44 13.59 10.38 2.09
CA LYS A 44 13.08 10.27 3.46
C LYS A 44 12.85 11.63 4.08
N THR A 45 12.15 11.67 5.19
CA THR A 45 11.98 12.91 5.97
C THR A 45 13.14 13.09 6.94
N ASP A 46 13.70 14.29 7.01
CA ASP A 46 14.64 14.67 8.07
C ASP A 46 13.90 15.05 9.37
N GLU A 47 14.66 15.46 10.40
CA GLU A 47 14.12 15.88 11.70
C GLU A 47 13.18 17.12 11.61
N ALA A 48 13.31 17.91 10.54
CA ALA A 48 12.46 19.07 10.25
C ALA A 48 11.27 18.73 9.35
N ASN A 49 10.98 17.43 9.14
CA ASN A 49 9.95 16.91 8.22
C ASN A 49 10.14 17.37 6.76
N GLN A 50 11.37 17.67 6.34
CA GLN A 50 11.70 17.97 4.94
C GLN A 50 12.08 16.69 4.19
N LEU A 51 11.61 16.55 2.95
CA LEU A 51 12.00 15.45 2.08
C LEU A 51 13.44 15.65 1.57
N ILE A 52 14.34 14.80 2.05
CA ILE A 52 15.74 14.73 1.61
C ILE A 52 15.95 13.53 0.69
N GLU A 53 16.82 13.69 -0.30
CA GLU A 53 17.18 12.61 -1.23
C GLU A 53 18.14 11.62 -0.57
N VAL A 54 17.84 10.33 -0.73
CA VAL A 54 18.63 9.21 -0.22
C VAL A 54 19.41 8.57 -1.38
N ASP A 55 18.71 8.29 -2.48
CA ASP A 55 19.28 7.68 -3.68
C ASP A 55 18.42 8.03 -4.91
N THR A 56 18.99 7.84 -6.10
CA THR A 56 18.35 8.11 -7.38
C THR A 56 18.67 7.02 -8.39
N THR A 57 17.65 6.59 -9.14
CA THR A 57 17.78 5.64 -10.23
C THR A 57 17.00 6.14 -11.45
N THR A 58 17.05 5.40 -12.56
CA THR A 58 16.26 5.70 -13.77
C THR A 58 15.21 4.63 -14.03
N LEU A 59 14.08 5.07 -14.56
CA LEU A 59 13.04 4.20 -15.09
C LEU A 59 13.44 3.73 -16.49
N GLU A 60 13.55 2.42 -16.66
CA GLU A 60 13.84 1.78 -17.94
C GLU A 60 12.80 0.72 -18.25
N ASN A 61 12.12 0.85 -19.39
CA ASN A 61 11.03 -0.03 -19.82
C ASN A 61 9.94 -0.19 -18.74
N GLY A 62 9.60 0.92 -18.08
CA GLY A 62 8.61 0.95 -17.00
C GLY A 62 9.07 0.28 -15.70
N LYS A 63 10.36 0.01 -15.53
CA LYS A 63 10.91 -0.63 -14.32
C LYS A 63 12.06 0.17 -13.73
N PHE A 64 12.23 0.08 -12.41
CA PHE A 64 13.36 0.66 -11.70
C PHE A 64 13.80 -0.26 -10.56
N THR A 65 15.02 -0.06 -10.06
CA THR A 65 15.54 -0.85 -8.94
C THR A 65 16.39 0.00 -8.03
N PHE A 66 16.23 -0.21 -6.72
CA PHE A 66 17.15 0.25 -5.68
C PHE A 66 17.71 -0.96 -4.93
N THR A 67 18.97 -0.87 -4.52
CA THR A 67 19.64 -1.87 -3.69
C THR A 67 20.46 -1.18 -2.63
N GLY A 68 20.49 -1.73 -1.42
CA GLY A 68 21.29 -1.18 -0.34
C GLY A 68 21.17 -2.04 0.90
N SER A 69 21.51 -1.49 2.06
CA SER A 69 21.32 -2.14 3.36
C SER A 69 20.54 -1.25 4.31
N SER A 70 19.69 -1.85 5.13
CA SER A 70 18.93 -1.15 6.16
C SER A 70 19.24 -1.74 7.53
N GLU A 71 19.61 -0.89 8.50
CA GLU A 71 19.83 -1.32 9.89
C GLU A 71 18.51 -1.52 10.63
N MET A 72 17.48 -0.75 10.26
CA MET A 72 16.13 -0.84 10.82
C MET A 72 15.09 -0.41 9.78
N PRO A 73 13.84 -0.91 9.85
CA PRO A 73 12.77 -0.46 8.97
C PRO A 73 12.58 1.07 9.03
N GLU A 74 12.67 1.75 7.90
CA GLU A 74 12.48 3.21 7.81
C GLU A 74 11.47 3.56 6.71
N LEU A 75 10.51 4.44 7.01
CA LEU A 75 9.58 4.96 6.01
C LEU A 75 10.28 5.90 5.03
N HIS A 76 10.20 5.57 3.75
CA HIS A 76 10.72 6.34 2.63
C HIS A 76 9.60 6.64 1.62
N TYR A 77 9.93 7.46 0.63
CA TYR A 77 9.02 7.91 -0.42
C TYR A 77 9.69 7.79 -1.78
N LEU A 78 9.02 7.11 -2.70
CA LEU A 78 9.42 7.08 -4.11
C LEU A 78 8.75 8.27 -4.82
N LEU A 79 9.56 9.14 -5.40
CA LEU A 79 9.12 10.25 -6.23
C LEU A 79 9.57 10.02 -7.66
N ILE A 80 8.64 10.09 -8.61
CA ILE A 80 8.95 9.93 -10.04
C ILE A 80 8.97 11.32 -10.67
N SER A 81 10.05 11.66 -11.37
CA SER A 81 10.20 12.97 -12.00
C SER A 81 9.02 13.29 -12.93
N ARG A 82 8.49 14.52 -12.82
CA ARG A 82 7.33 15.00 -13.61
C ARG A 82 6.02 14.24 -13.40
N VAL A 83 5.95 13.31 -12.45
CA VAL A 83 4.71 12.66 -12.03
C VAL A 83 4.31 13.22 -10.67
N ARG A 84 3.04 13.63 -10.54
CA ARG A 84 2.54 14.22 -9.30
C ARG A 84 2.26 13.11 -8.27
N GLY A 85 2.75 13.30 -7.05
CA GLY A 85 2.53 12.40 -5.93
C GLY A 85 3.80 11.63 -5.55
N ASN A 86 3.64 10.70 -4.62
CA ASN A 86 4.70 9.80 -4.18
C ASN A 86 4.11 8.45 -3.78
N ILE A 87 4.97 7.46 -3.61
CA ILE A 87 4.61 6.15 -3.07
C ILE A 87 5.36 5.98 -1.75
N PRO A 88 4.67 5.92 -0.60
CA PRO A 88 5.31 5.63 0.68
C PRO A 88 5.72 4.15 0.71
N VAL A 89 6.93 3.83 1.14
CA VAL A 89 7.48 2.46 1.17
C VAL A 89 8.36 2.29 2.40
N VAL A 90 8.30 1.13 3.06
CA VAL A 90 9.19 0.81 4.19
C VAL A 90 10.46 0.18 3.65
N ILE A 91 11.61 0.79 3.91
CA ILE A 91 12.91 0.24 3.52
C ILE A 91 13.42 -0.66 4.65
N GLU A 92 13.44 -1.96 4.40
CA GLU A 92 13.93 -3.00 5.29
C GLU A 92 14.64 -4.10 4.48
N ASN A 93 15.51 -4.88 5.13
CA ASN A 93 16.24 -5.95 4.46
C ASN A 93 15.26 -7.02 3.94
N GLY A 94 15.38 -7.36 2.66
CA GLY A 94 14.45 -8.24 1.96
C GLY A 94 14.19 -7.81 0.52
N ASN A 95 13.27 -8.50 -0.16
CA ASN A 95 12.83 -8.15 -1.51
C ASN A 95 11.52 -7.39 -1.42
N ILE A 96 11.51 -6.13 -1.86
CA ILE A 96 10.36 -5.25 -1.85
C ILE A 96 9.89 -5.06 -3.29
N GLU A 97 8.61 -5.29 -3.57
CA GLU A 97 8.02 -5.11 -4.89
C GLU A 97 7.00 -3.96 -4.85
N VAL A 98 7.15 -3.00 -5.76
CA VAL A 98 6.22 -1.87 -5.93
C VAL A 98 5.61 -1.93 -7.33
N ASN A 99 4.29 -1.93 -7.43
CA ASN A 99 3.57 -1.84 -8.70
C ASN A 99 2.64 -0.63 -8.69
N ALA A 100 2.89 0.34 -9.57
CA ALA A 100 2.15 1.61 -9.59
C ALA A 100 1.63 1.96 -10.98
N GLN A 101 0.62 2.82 -11.03
CA GLN A 101 0.14 3.46 -12.25
C GLN A 101 0.37 4.99 -12.10
N LYS A 102 0.88 5.64 -13.15
CA LYS A 102 1.38 7.04 -13.08
C LYS A 102 0.36 8.07 -12.59
N ASP A 103 -0.92 7.87 -12.88
CA ASP A 103 -2.04 8.74 -12.54
C ASP A 103 -2.65 8.41 -11.16
N SER A 104 -2.22 7.30 -10.54
CA SER A 104 -2.75 6.82 -9.27
C SER A 104 -1.66 6.28 -8.34
N LEU A 105 -0.55 7.00 -8.19
CA LEU A 105 0.59 6.59 -7.35
C LEU A 105 0.18 6.28 -5.90
N ALA A 106 -0.81 7.00 -5.36
CA ALA A 106 -1.34 6.76 -4.02
C ALA A 106 -2.03 5.39 -3.84
N PHE A 107 -2.28 4.66 -4.93
CA PHE A 107 -2.85 3.31 -4.98
C PHE A 107 -1.82 2.26 -5.45
N ALA A 108 -0.52 2.59 -5.39
CA ALA A 108 0.52 1.61 -5.66
C ALA A 108 0.37 0.40 -4.74
N LYS A 109 0.59 -0.78 -5.31
CA LYS A 109 0.62 -2.05 -4.59
C LYS A 109 2.04 -2.33 -4.16
N ILE A 110 2.25 -2.50 -2.86
CA ILE A 110 3.55 -2.75 -2.25
C ILE A 110 3.47 -4.08 -1.54
N LYS A 111 4.48 -4.93 -1.69
CA LYS A 111 4.53 -6.24 -1.04
C LYS A 111 5.96 -6.78 -0.94
N GLY A 112 6.10 -7.94 -0.30
CA GLY A 112 7.31 -8.78 -0.38
C GLY A 112 8.12 -8.83 0.91
N THR A 113 7.80 -7.94 1.85
CA THR A 113 8.33 -7.96 3.21
C THR A 113 7.19 -7.67 4.19
N LEU A 114 7.29 -8.20 5.41
CA LEU A 114 6.22 -8.13 6.41
C LEU A 114 5.76 -6.69 6.68
N GLN A 115 6.68 -5.73 6.87
CA GLN A 115 6.30 -4.36 7.19
C GLN A 115 5.63 -3.66 6.00
N ASN A 116 6.04 -3.98 4.77
CA ASN A 116 5.39 -3.44 3.58
C ASN A 116 4.01 -4.06 3.34
N ASP A 117 3.86 -5.37 3.57
CA ASP A 117 2.57 -6.06 3.44
C ASP A 117 1.56 -5.47 4.44
N LEU A 118 1.95 -5.39 5.73
CA LEU A 118 1.12 -4.78 6.78
C LEU A 118 0.81 -3.30 6.51
N PHE A 119 1.80 -2.53 6.06
CA PHE A 119 1.58 -1.13 5.74
C PHE A 119 0.66 -0.94 4.54
N ALA A 120 0.75 -1.80 3.52
CA ALA A 120 -0.14 -1.77 2.37
C ALA A 120 -1.59 -2.08 2.75
N ASP A 121 -1.80 -3.10 3.60
CA ASP A 121 -3.13 -3.48 4.12
C ASP A 121 -3.73 -2.35 4.95
N PHE A 122 -2.95 -1.76 5.86
CA PHE A 122 -3.37 -0.60 6.65
C PHE A 122 -3.83 0.57 5.75
N LEU A 123 -3.06 0.89 4.72
CA LEU A 123 -3.42 1.96 3.79
C LEU A 123 -4.67 1.62 2.98
N GLU A 124 -4.88 0.36 2.60
CA GLU A 124 -6.08 -0.09 1.88
C GLU A 124 -7.34 0.05 2.74
N GLU A 125 -7.32 -0.44 3.97
CA GLU A 125 -8.44 -0.34 4.90
C GLU A 125 -8.74 1.12 5.27
N SER A 126 -7.70 1.92 5.55
CA SER A 126 -7.84 3.35 5.83
C SER A 126 -8.49 4.11 4.66
N ARG A 127 -8.10 3.81 3.41
CA ARG A 127 -8.75 4.36 2.21
C ARG A 127 -10.21 3.89 2.09
N GLY A 128 -10.50 2.63 2.43
CA GLY A 128 -11.85 2.09 2.48
C GLY A 128 -12.76 2.90 3.40
N LEU A 129 -12.30 3.16 4.62
CA LEU A 129 -12.99 4.01 5.60
C LEU A 129 -13.21 5.44 5.07
N ALA A 130 -12.16 6.06 4.52
CA ALA A 130 -12.25 7.42 3.98
C ALA A 130 -13.23 7.52 2.80
N ASN A 131 -13.25 6.51 1.92
CA ASN A 131 -14.18 6.45 0.79
C ASN A 131 -15.63 6.28 1.24
N ARG A 132 -15.89 5.44 2.24
CA ARG A 132 -17.23 5.30 2.86
C ARG A 132 -17.67 6.62 3.46
N ALA A 133 -16.81 7.28 4.24
CA ALA A 133 -17.10 8.58 4.85
C ALA A 133 -17.44 9.65 3.79
N LYS A 134 -16.70 9.67 2.68
CA LYS A 134 -16.97 10.57 1.56
C LYS A 134 -18.31 10.28 0.89
N SER A 135 -18.60 9.01 0.56
CA SER A 135 -19.87 8.62 -0.06
C SER A 135 -21.05 9.08 0.78
N MET A 136 -20.99 8.79 2.09
CA MET A 136 -22.05 9.18 3.03
C MET A 136 -22.21 10.69 3.16
N SER A 137 -21.10 11.44 3.14
CA SER A 137 -21.14 12.90 3.13
C SER A 137 -21.80 13.45 1.86
N ASP A 138 -21.47 12.87 0.70
CA ASP A 138 -22.07 13.24 -0.58
C ASP A 138 -23.58 12.90 -0.63
N GLU A 139 -23.97 11.73 -0.12
CA GLU A 139 -25.36 11.29 -0.01
C GLU A 139 -26.17 12.17 0.96
N MET A 140 -25.60 12.52 2.11
CA MET A 140 -26.24 13.42 3.09
C MET A 140 -26.48 14.81 2.49
N ARG A 141 -25.52 15.33 1.74
CA ARG A 141 -25.67 16.62 1.03
C ARG A 141 -26.80 16.56 0.02
N ASN A 142 -26.89 15.47 -0.74
CA ASN A 142 -27.94 15.28 -1.75
C ASN A 142 -29.33 15.14 -1.09
N ALA A 143 -29.45 14.33 -0.04
CA ALA A 143 -30.70 14.13 0.69
C ALA A 143 -31.18 15.44 1.34
N SER A 144 -30.26 16.22 1.90
CA SER A 144 -30.55 17.55 2.47
C SER A 144 -31.09 18.53 1.42
N ALA A 145 -30.56 18.49 0.19
CA ALA A 145 -30.98 19.37 -0.90
C ALA A 145 -32.43 19.11 -1.36
N VAL A 146 -32.91 17.87 -1.25
CA VAL A 146 -34.29 17.47 -1.61
C VAL A 146 -35.20 17.26 -0.40
N GLN A 147 -34.71 17.56 0.81
CA GLN A 147 -35.42 17.39 2.08
C GLN A 147 -35.91 15.95 2.33
N ASP A 148 -35.15 14.95 1.89
CA ASP A 148 -35.48 13.53 2.10
C ASP A 148 -35.14 13.11 3.53
N THR A 149 -36.11 13.23 4.43
CA THR A 149 -35.95 12.94 5.86
C THR A 149 -35.77 11.47 6.16
N ALA A 150 -36.23 10.56 5.30
CA ALA A 150 -36.05 9.13 5.48
C ALA A 150 -34.57 8.76 5.25
N VAL A 151 -33.99 9.24 4.15
CA VAL A 151 -32.57 9.00 3.82
C VAL A 151 -31.64 9.73 4.80
N MET A 152 -31.97 10.96 5.22
CA MET A 152 -31.16 11.65 6.23
C MET A 152 -31.11 10.90 7.56
N ASN A 153 -32.20 10.25 7.97
CA ASN A 153 -32.23 9.47 9.20
C ASN A 153 -31.44 8.16 9.07
N SER A 154 -31.57 7.43 7.96
CA SER A 154 -30.79 6.19 7.77
C SER A 154 -29.29 6.45 7.72
N LEU A 155 -28.86 7.49 6.98
CA LEU A 155 -27.45 7.87 6.88
C LEU A 155 -26.85 8.32 8.21
N ARG A 156 -27.68 8.84 9.13
CA ARG A 156 -27.22 9.25 10.46
C ARG A 156 -26.73 8.05 11.28
N ASP A 157 -27.47 6.95 11.26
CA ASP A 157 -27.13 5.74 12.01
C ASP A 157 -25.87 5.09 11.44
N GLU A 158 -25.82 4.93 10.11
CA GLU A 158 -24.62 4.43 9.42
C GLU A 158 -23.40 5.30 9.72
N TYR A 159 -23.57 6.63 9.83
CA TYR A 159 -22.45 7.54 10.07
C TYR A 159 -21.87 7.34 11.47
N PHE A 160 -22.72 7.07 12.47
CA PHE A 160 -22.25 6.75 13.81
C PHE A 160 -21.49 5.42 13.86
N GLU A 161 -21.94 4.41 13.12
CA GLU A 161 -21.21 3.13 13.02
C GLU A 161 -19.83 3.34 12.39
N LEU A 162 -19.75 4.08 11.28
CA LEU A 162 -18.47 4.37 10.63
C LEU A 162 -17.52 5.18 11.54
N GLN A 163 -18.04 6.08 12.37
CA GLN A 163 -17.22 6.83 13.33
C GLN A 163 -16.60 5.93 14.41
N GLU A 164 -17.36 4.98 14.95
CA GLU A 164 -16.81 4.04 15.94
C GLU A 164 -15.85 3.03 15.29
N GLU A 165 -16.12 2.60 14.06
CA GLU A 165 -15.18 1.79 13.25
C GLU A 165 -13.85 2.54 13.06
N ALA A 166 -13.89 3.78 12.58
CA ALA A 166 -12.70 4.60 12.35
C ALA A 166 -11.91 4.90 13.63
N LYS A 167 -12.60 5.10 14.76
CA LYS A 167 -11.98 5.37 16.07
C LYS A 167 -11.22 4.17 16.62
N THR A 168 -11.68 2.96 16.32
CA THR A 168 -11.08 1.73 16.83
C THR A 168 -10.14 1.07 15.83
N PHE A 169 -10.19 1.48 14.56
CA PHE A 169 -9.43 0.92 13.45
C PHE A 169 -7.95 0.70 13.77
N GLU A 170 -7.21 1.74 14.16
CA GLU A 170 -5.77 1.62 14.41
C GLU A 170 -5.45 0.58 15.51
N PHE A 171 -6.23 0.59 16.60
CA PHE A 171 -6.07 -0.37 17.69
C PHE A 171 -6.43 -1.80 17.29
N THR A 172 -7.50 -1.97 16.51
CA THR A 172 -7.94 -3.26 16.00
C THR A 172 -6.91 -3.82 15.03
N PHE A 173 -6.43 -3.00 14.09
CA PHE A 173 -5.43 -3.39 13.10
C PHE A 173 -4.15 -3.91 13.76
N VAL A 174 -3.62 -3.19 14.75
CA VAL A 174 -2.43 -3.62 15.51
C VAL A 174 -2.68 -4.91 16.29
N LYS A 175 -3.88 -5.07 16.87
CA LYS A 175 -4.24 -6.27 17.64
C LYS A 175 -4.37 -7.51 16.74
N GLU A 176 -4.87 -7.33 15.53
CA GLU A 176 -5.05 -8.39 14.54
C GLU A 176 -3.74 -8.75 13.82
N ASN A 177 -2.74 -7.86 13.86
CA ASN A 177 -1.42 -8.03 13.26
C ASN A 177 -0.28 -7.83 14.28
N PRO A 178 -0.07 -8.78 15.22
CA PRO A 178 0.86 -8.62 16.33
C PRO A 178 2.36 -8.88 16.00
N GLU A 179 2.69 -9.18 14.75
CA GLU A 179 4.04 -9.61 14.32
C GLU A 179 5.01 -8.44 14.01
#